data_AF-A0A1D8U002-F1
#
_entry.id   AF-A0A1D8U002-F1
#
_cell.length_a   1.000
_cell.length_b   1.000
_cell.length_c   1.000
_cell.angle_alpha   90.00
_cell.angle_beta   90.00
_cell.angle_gamma   90.00
#
_symmetry.space_group_name_H-M   'P 1'
#
loop_
_entity.id
_entity.type
_entity.pdbx_description
1 polymer ?
#
loop_
_entity_poly.entity_id
_entity_poly.type
_entity_poly.pdbx_seq_one_letter_code
_entity_poly.pdbx_strand_id
1 'polypeptide(L)' 'MAACSRPCNVTLAAPDRLTFILSGLSTTESATELAEFCQQYTTYPGGRVPFKERSAVIRAASAFILPALPAPN' A
#
# COMPACT_ATOMS: atom_id res chain seq x y z
N MET A 1 -20.22 -11.39 7.21
CA MET A 1 -18.75 -11.56 7.18
C MET A 1 -18.26 -11.38 5.75
N ALA A 2 -17.82 -10.18 5.35
CA ALA A 2 -17.53 -9.82 3.94
C ALA A 2 -16.08 -9.39 3.68
N ALA A 3 -15.21 -9.43 4.70
CA ALA A 3 -13.81 -9.05 4.58
C ALA A 3 -12.86 -10.24 4.30
N CYS A 4 -13.33 -11.48 4.49
CA CYS A 4 -12.54 -12.70 4.29
C CYS A 4 -12.67 -13.31 2.88
N SER A 5 -13.51 -12.74 2.01
CA SER A 5 -13.78 -13.25 0.66
C SER A 5 -12.91 -12.62 -0.43
N ARG A 6 -12.18 -11.55 -0.11
CA ARG A 6 -11.19 -10.93 -1.00
C ARG A 6 -9.79 -11.32 -0.53
N PRO A 7 -8.99 -12.02 -1.35
CA PRO A 7 -7.64 -12.41 -0.96
C PRO A 7 -6.80 -11.15 -0.69
N CYS A 8 -6.02 -11.22 0.40
CA CYS A 8 -5.04 -10.24 0.91
C CYS A 8 -5.38 -8.73 0.83
N ASN A 9 -5.57 -8.13 2.02
CA ASN A 9 -5.46 -6.69 2.23
C ASN A 9 -4.15 -6.38 2.94
N VAL A 10 -3.47 -5.30 2.53
CA VAL A 10 -2.22 -4.83 3.13
C VAL A 10 -2.34 -3.34 3.39
N THR A 11 -2.00 -2.92 4.60
CA THR A 11 -1.98 -1.51 4.98
C THR A 11 -0.55 -1.10 5.30
N LEU A 12 -0.06 -0.05 4.63
CA LEU A 12 1.23 0.57 4.92
C LEU A 12 0.96 1.92 5.57
N ALA A 13 1.42 2.07 6.81
CA ALA A 13 1.30 3.30 7.57
C ALA A 13 2.61 3.57 8.31
N ALA A 14 3.01 4.84 8.37
CA ALA A 14 4.17 5.29 9.13
C ALA A 14 3.96 6.74 9.56
N PRO A 15 4.62 7.20 10.65
CA PRO A 15 4.58 8.60 11.05
C PRO A 15 5.12 9.47 9.92
N ASP A 16 4.45 10.61 9.69
CA ASP A 16 4.77 11.59 8.64
C ASP A 16 4.68 11.06 7.19
N ARG A 17 4.13 9.85 6.98
CA ARG A 17 3.95 9.26 5.64
C ARG A 17 2.50 8.94 5.34
N LEU A 18 2.10 9.09 4.08
CA LEU A 18 0.76 8.70 3.63
C LEU A 18 0.45 7.25 4.00
N THR A 19 -0.79 6.98 4.37
CA THR A 19 -1.23 5.62 4.67
C THR A 19 -1.86 5.02 3.42
N PHE A 20 -1.34 3.89 2.95
CA PHE A 20 -1.87 3.17 1.79
C PHE A 20 -2.64 1.93 2.24
N ILE A 21 -3.87 1.81 1.77
CA ILE A 21 -4.69 0.62 1.94
C ILE A 21 -4.80 -0.07 0.59
N LEU A 22 -4.16 -1.23 0.48
CA LEU A 22 -4.21 -2.12 -0.68
C LEU A 22 -5.18 -3.25 -0.40
N SER A 23 -6.10 -3.52 -1.32
CA SER A 23 -7.13 -4.54 -1.18
C SER A 23 -7.26 -5.39 -2.44
N GLY A 24 -7.48 -6.69 -2.26
CA GLY A 24 -7.67 -7.63 -3.37
C GLY A 24 -6.36 -8.04 -4.05
N LEU A 25 -5.27 -8.14 -3.28
CA LEU A 25 -4.00 -8.66 -3.79
C LEU A 25 -4.06 -10.18 -3.93
N SER A 26 -3.48 -10.72 -4.99
CA SER A 26 -3.31 -12.17 -5.15
C SER A 26 -2.20 -12.65 -4.21
N THR A 27 -2.49 -13.67 -3.39
CA THR A 27 -1.55 -14.21 -2.40
C THR A 27 -0.28 -14.81 -3.03
N THR A 28 -0.36 -15.33 -4.25
CA THR A 28 0.76 -15.95 -4.95
C THR A 28 1.46 -14.99 -5.92
N GLU A 29 0.69 -14.20 -6.67
CA GLU A 29 1.22 -13.39 -7.77
C GLU A 29 1.63 -11.97 -7.35
N SER A 30 1.12 -11.44 -6.25
CA SER A 30 1.32 -10.03 -5.88
C SER A 30 2.46 -9.80 -4.88
N ALA A 31 3.15 -10.86 -4.43
CA ALA A 31 4.16 -10.75 -3.38
C ALA A 31 5.37 -9.90 -3.80
N THR A 32 5.88 -10.09 -5.02
CA THR A 32 7.03 -9.33 -5.56
C THR A 32 6.68 -7.85 -5.72
N GLU A 33 5.58 -7.55 -6.39
CA GLU A 33 5.13 -6.16 -6.63
C GLU A 33 4.84 -5.42 -5.32
N LEU A 34 4.33 -6.13 -4.31
CA LEU A 34 4.11 -5.58 -2.98
C LEU A 34 5.45 -5.26 -2.28
N ALA A 35 6.43 -6.17 -2.36
CA ALA A 35 7.75 -5.95 -1.78
C ALA A 35 8.44 -4.73 -2.42
N GLU A 36 8.39 -4.59 -3.75
CA GLU A 36 8.90 -3.42 -4.45
C GLU A 36 8.18 -2.14 -4.04
N PHE A 37 6.85 -2.18 -3.90
CA PHE A 37 6.09 -1.03 -3.43
C PHE A 37 6.44 -0.63 -1.99
N CYS A 38 6.69 -1.60 -1.10
CA CYS A 38 7.18 -1.32 0.25
C CYS A 38 8.55 -0.60 0.20
N GLN A 39 9.46 -1.02 -0.67
CA GLN A 39 10.75 -0.35 -0.85
C GLN A 39 10.58 1.08 -1.39
N GLN A 40 9.73 1.26 -2.40
CA GLN A 40 9.39 2.59 -2.90
C GLN A 40 8.81 3.45 -1.76
N TYR A 41 7.84 2.93 -1.00
CA TYR A 41 7.19 3.64 0.11
C TYR A 41 8.19 4.15 1.17
N THR A 42 9.25 3.37 1.45
CA THR A 42 10.33 3.80 2.35
C THR A 42 11.26 4.85 1.72
N THR A 43 11.49 4.76 0.41
CA THR A 43 12.41 5.64 -0.33
C THR A 43 11.82 7.01 -0.63
N TYR A 44 10.53 7.10 -0.98
CA TYR A 44 9.91 8.40 -1.28
C TYR A 44 9.67 9.22 0.00
N PRO A 45 10.02 10.52 0.00
CA PRO A 45 9.73 11.40 1.13
C PRO A 45 8.22 11.47 1.37
N GLY A 46 7.82 11.35 2.64
CA GLY A 46 6.42 11.31 3.05
C GLY A 46 5.62 10.11 2.52
N GLY A 47 6.29 9.06 2.03
CA GLY A 47 5.64 7.88 1.44
C GLY A 47 4.86 8.18 0.15
N ARG A 48 5.12 9.31 -0.51
CA ARG A 48 4.36 9.77 -1.69
C ARG A 48 4.81 9.07 -2.97
N VAL A 49 4.57 7.77 -3.07
CA VAL A 49 4.92 6.99 -4.27
C VAL A 49 4.09 7.47 -5.47
N PRO A 50 4.69 7.97 -6.56
CA PRO A 50 3.94 8.47 -7.72
C PRO A 50 3.14 7.37 -8.42
N PHE A 51 1.93 7.67 -8.87
CA PHE A 51 1.03 6.67 -9.46
C PHE A 51 1.62 5.96 -10.70
N LYS A 52 2.49 6.64 -11.45
CA LYS A 52 3.16 6.08 -12.64
C LYS A 52 4.25 5.06 -12.32
N GLU A 53 4.84 5.14 -11.13
CA GLU A 53 5.96 4.26 -10.71
C GLU A 53 5.47 3.01 -9.98
N ARG A 54 4.17 2.98 -9.64
CA ARG A 54 3.52 1.82 -9.05
C ARG A 54 3.26 0.78 -10.15
N SER A 55 3.51 -0.48 -9.82
CA SER A 55 3.06 -1.62 -10.61
C SER A 55 1.56 -1.55 -10.95
N ALA A 56 1.18 -2.11 -12.10
CA ALA A 56 -0.21 -2.29 -12.48
C ALA A 56 -1.04 -3.03 -11.41
N VAL A 57 -0.43 -4.02 -10.73
CA VAL A 57 -1.07 -4.79 -9.65
C VAL A 57 -1.38 -3.88 -8.46
N ILE A 58 -0.42 -3.06 -8.03
CA ILE A 58 -0.58 -2.15 -6.89
C ILE A 58 -1.53 -1.00 -7.21
N ARG A 59 -1.54 -0.53 -8.46
CA ARG A 59 -2.49 0.47 -8.94
C ARG A 59 -3.92 -0.07 -8.90
N ALA A 60 -4.14 -1.31 -9.34
CA ALA A 60 -5.44 -1.96 -9.29
C ALA A 60 -5.88 -2.28 -7.85
N ALA A 61 -4.94 -2.61 -6.97
CA ALA A 61 -5.21 -2.92 -5.57
C ALA A 61 -5.34 -1.70 -4.65
N SER A 62 -4.92 -0.50 -5.07
CA SER A 62 -5.02 0.72 -4.25
C SER A 62 -6.48 1.10 -4.01
N ALA A 63 -6.98 0.79 -2.81
CA ALA A 63 -8.34 1.09 -2.41
C ALA A 63 -8.47 2.50 -1.83
N PHE A 64 -7.56 2.87 -0.91
CA PHE A 64 -7.58 4.17 -0.25
C PHE A 64 -6.16 4.69 0.02
N ILE A 65 -6.02 6.01 -0.05
CA ILE A 65 -4.83 6.74 0.39
C ILE A 65 -5.29 7.73 1.45
N LEU A 66 -4.85 7.51 2.68
CA LEU A 66 -5.20 8.33 3.82
C LEU A 66 -4.03 9.25 4.20
N PRO A 67 -4.29 10.38 4.88
CA PRO A 67 -3.25 11.23 5.41
C PRO A 67 -2.33 10.48 6.38
N ALA A 68 -1.20 11.10 6.69
CA ALA A 68 -0.22 10.51 7.59
C ALA A 68 -0.81 10.28 8.99
N LEU A 69 -0.35 9.21 9.63
CA LEU A 69 -0.68 9.00 11.03
C LEU A 69 -0.05 10.14 11.86
N PRO A 70 -0.76 10.63 12.88
CA PRO A 70 -0.17 11.56 13.83
C PRO A 70 1.07 10.93 14.46
N ALA A 71 2.12 11.72 14.65
CA ALA A 71 3.31 11.25 15.34
C ALA A 71 2.91 10.73 16.73
N PRO A 72 3.45 9.58 17.18
CA PRO A 72 3.21 9.12 18.55
C PRO A 72 3.76 10.18 19.51
N ASN A 73 2.89 10.72 20.36
CA ASN A 73 3.22 11.68 21.41
C ASN A 73 4.08 11.05 22.50
#